data_AF-A0AAV4DAE3-F1
#
_entry.id   AF-A0AAV4DAE3-F1
#
_cell.length_a   1.000
_cell.length_b   1.000
_cell.length_c   1.000
_cell.angle_alpha   90.00
_cell.angle_beta   90.00
_cell.angle_gamma   90.00
#
_symmetry.space_group_name_H-M   'P 1'
#
loop_
_entity.id
_entity.type
_entity.pdbx_description
1 polymer ?
#
loop_
_entity_poly.entity_id
_entity_poly.type
_entity_poly.pdbx_seq_one_letter_code
_entity_poly.pdbx_strand_id
1 'polypeptide(L)'
;MNGDIIINKEKILERWAEYIKELFKDDRKDHNIMKNNFAGPPIMKEEVETAIKKMKHGKATGPDNSSVEIIEALEDFGIGKVTHLLNEIYDTGQIPTDLSKSIFIALPKKPGATECELHRTISLMSHIAKILLKIIMLRIRNKIKPEIAEEQCGFVEDKGTSNAIYILRTLIERALEVQKRCISVFH
;
A
#
# COMPACT_ATOMS: atom_id res chain seq x y z
N MET A 1 -27.06 -6.08 -11.50
CA MET A 1 -26.91 -7.38 -10.80
C MET A 1 -28.29 -7.83 -10.35
N ASN A 2 -28.70 -9.05 -10.65
CA ASN A 2 -30.08 -9.55 -10.46
C ASN A 2 -30.46 -9.90 -9.02
N GLY A 3 -29.66 -9.52 -8.01
CA GLY A 3 -29.99 -9.75 -6.59
C GLY A 3 -29.96 -11.22 -6.14
N ASP A 4 -29.51 -12.14 -7.00
CA ASP A 4 -29.49 -13.57 -6.70
C ASP A 4 -28.40 -13.94 -5.67
N ILE A 5 -28.77 -14.75 -4.68
CA ILE A 5 -27.85 -15.25 -3.65
C ILE A 5 -27.03 -16.42 -4.22
N ILE A 6 -25.71 -16.26 -4.22
CA ILE A 6 -24.77 -17.29 -4.68
C ILE A 6 -24.31 -18.13 -3.48
N ILE A 7 -24.54 -19.45 -3.54
CA ILE A 7 -24.20 -20.39 -2.45
C ILE A 7 -23.09 -21.37 -2.87
N ASN A 8 -22.95 -21.61 -4.18
CA ASN A 8 -21.90 -22.50 -4.71
C ASN A 8 -20.51 -21.83 -4.58
N LYS A 9 -19.53 -22.58 -4.05
CA LYS A 9 -18.18 -22.09 -3.77
C LYS A 9 -17.44 -21.58 -5.01
N GLU A 10 -17.54 -22.27 -6.14
CA GLU A 10 -16.87 -21.87 -7.39
C GLU A 10 -17.44 -20.56 -7.90
N LYS A 11 -18.77 -20.43 -7.94
CA LYS A 11 -19.45 -19.19 -8.32
C LYS A 11 -19.16 -18.04 -7.36
N ILE A 12 -18.99 -18.32 -6.07
CA ILE A 12 -18.56 -17.31 -5.08
C ILE A 12 -17.14 -16.83 -5.42
N LEU A 13 -16.21 -17.74 -5.73
CA LEU A 13 -14.84 -17.39 -6.10
C LEU A 13 -14.78 -16.59 -7.41
N GLU A 14 -15.57 -16.99 -8.43
CA GLU A 14 -15.72 -16.23 -9.67
C GLU A 14 -16.22 -14.81 -9.42
N ARG A 15 -17.28 -14.67 -8.61
CA ARG A 15 -17.82 -13.37 -8.23
C ARG A 15 -16.81 -12.49 -7.51
N TRP A 16 -15.97 -13.08 -6.65
CA TRP A 16 -14.86 -12.39 -5.99
C TRP A 16 -13.76 -11.99 -6.96
N ALA A 17 -13.40 -12.86 -7.89
CA ALA A 17 -12.39 -12.57 -8.91
C ALA A 17 -12.82 -11.40 -9.80
N GLU A 18 -14.07 -11.38 -10.25
CA GLU A 18 -14.66 -10.25 -10.97
C GLU A 18 -14.63 -8.97 -10.13
N TYR A 19 -15.07 -9.03 -8.88
CA TYR A 19 -15.08 -7.87 -7.98
C TYR A 19 -13.68 -7.27 -7.80
N ILE A 20 -12.68 -8.12 -7.52
CA ILE A 20 -11.30 -7.70 -7.30
C ILE A 20 -10.70 -7.12 -8.59
N LYS A 21 -10.98 -7.72 -9.74
CA LYS A 21 -10.52 -7.22 -11.03
C LYS A 21 -11.05 -5.82 -11.32
N GLU A 22 -12.33 -5.57 -11.06
CA GLU A 22 -12.93 -4.23 -11.18
C GLU A 22 -12.38 -3.27 -10.12
N LEU A 23 -12.25 -3.71 -8.87
CA LEU A 23 -11.76 -2.87 -7.76
C LEU A 23 -10.33 -2.36 -7.98
N PHE A 24 -9.47 -3.20 -8.54
CA PHE A 24 -8.06 -2.87 -8.82
C PHE A 24 -7.80 -2.57 -10.29
N LYS A 25 -8.85 -2.29 -11.08
CA LYS A 25 -8.70 -1.87 -12.46
C LYS A 25 -7.96 -0.53 -12.52
N ASP A 26 -6.86 -0.50 -13.24
CA ASP A 26 -6.07 0.71 -13.43
C ASP A 26 -6.43 1.36 -14.77
N ASP A 27 -7.28 2.37 -14.73
CA ASP A 27 -7.70 3.16 -15.91
C ASP A 27 -6.85 4.43 -16.10
N ARG A 28 -5.75 4.58 -15.34
CA ARG A 28 -4.85 5.73 -15.51
C ARG A 28 -4.21 5.67 -16.89
N LYS A 29 -4.12 6.82 -17.55
CA LYS A 29 -3.38 6.94 -18.81
C LYS A 29 -1.90 6.69 -18.50
N ASP A 30 -1.26 5.86 -19.31
CA ASP A 30 0.20 5.77 -19.31
C ASP A 30 0.74 7.18 -19.54
N HIS A 31 1.35 7.75 -18.50
CA HIS A 31 2.14 8.94 -18.67
C HIS A 31 3.39 8.53 -19.45
N ASN A 32 3.70 9.26 -20.53
CA ASN A 32 5.02 9.19 -21.13
C ASN A 32 6.03 9.65 -20.07
N ILE A 33 6.55 8.68 -19.31
CA ILE A 33 7.67 8.90 -18.41
C ILE A 33 8.80 9.35 -19.34
N MET A 34 9.23 10.61 -19.23
CA MET A 34 10.45 11.07 -19.88
C MET A 34 11.53 10.07 -19.51
N LYS A 35 12.03 9.32 -20.50
CA LYS A 35 13.19 8.44 -20.34
C LYS A 35 14.39 9.35 -20.09
N ASN A 36 14.57 9.77 -18.86
CA ASN A 36 15.82 10.33 -18.41
C ASN A 36 16.80 9.16 -18.28
N ASN A 37 17.94 9.23 -18.97
CA ASN A 37 19.02 8.24 -18.88
C ASN A 37 19.76 8.26 -17.52
N PHE A 38 19.16 8.86 -16.49
CA PHE A 38 19.70 8.84 -15.14
C PHE A 38 19.20 7.58 -14.42
N ALA A 39 20.06 6.57 -14.37
CA ALA A 39 19.88 5.47 -13.43
C ALA A 39 19.96 6.03 -11.99
N GLY A 40 19.03 5.61 -11.13
CA GLY A 40 19.13 5.88 -9.70
C GLY A 40 20.33 5.15 -9.10
N PRO A 41 20.82 5.55 -7.92
CA PRO A 41 21.87 4.80 -7.25
C PRO A 41 21.40 3.37 -6.96
N PRO A 42 22.30 2.36 -6.94
CA PRO A 42 21.94 1.00 -6.59
C PRO A 42 21.35 0.94 -5.18
N ILE A 43 20.52 -0.07 -4.92
CA ILE A 43 19.96 -0.35 -3.59
C ILE A 43 21.08 -0.87 -2.69
N MET A 44 21.33 -0.17 -1.59
CA MET A 44 22.36 -0.51 -0.61
C MET A 44 21.86 -1.60 0.36
N LYS A 45 22.77 -2.40 0.93
CA LYS A 45 22.42 -3.41 1.95
C LYS A 45 21.75 -2.74 3.16
N GLU A 46 22.24 -1.58 3.56
CA GLU A 46 21.75 -0.80 4.70
C GLU A 46 20.30 -0.33 4.47
N GLU A 47 19.90 -0.07 3.22
CA GLU A 47 18.51 0.24 2.89
C GLU A 47 17.61 -0.99 3.05
N VAL A 48 18.09 -2.17 2.67
CA VAL A 48 17.38 -3.45 2.85
C VAL A 48 17.23 -3.77 4.34
N GLU A 49 18.30 -3.67 5.11
CA GLU A 49 18.25 -3.85 6.57
C GLU A 49 17.29 -2.87 7.23
N THR A 50 17.36 -1.59 6.85
CA THR A 50 16.48 -0.55 7.38
C THR A 50 15.02 -0.83 7.03
N ALA A 51 14.75 -1.29 5.81
CA ALA A 51 13.41 -1.67 5.38
C ALA A 51 12.87 -2.85 6.21
N ILE A 52 13.69 -3.89 6.39
CA ILE A 52 13.38 -5.08 7.19
C ILE A 52 13.12 -4.72 8.66
N LYS A 53 13.99 -3.94 9.29
CA LYS A 53 13.82 -3.45 10.68
C LYS A 53 12.52 -2.65 10.87
N LYS A 54 12.03 -1.99 9.81
CA LYS A 54 10.76 -1.24 9.81
C LYS A 54 9.54 -2.09 9.44
N MET A 55 9.69 -3.38 9.18
CA MET A 55 8.59 -4.31 9.00
C MET A 55 8.18 -4.91 10.34
N LYS A 56 6.92 -5.37 10.42
CA LYS A 56 6.41 -6.04 11.61
C LYS A 56 6.60 -7.54 11.45
N HIS A 57 7.06 -8.19 12.51
CA HIS A 57 7.15 -9.64 12.63
C HIS A 57 5.78 -10.31 12.81
N GLY A 58 5.71 -11.61 12.55
CA GLY A 58 4.51 -12.44 12.69
C GLY A 58 3.41 -12.10 11.69
N LYS A 59 3.78 -11.59 10.50
CA LYS A 59 2.83 -11.28 9.43
C LYS A 59 2.71 -12.43 8.46
N ALA A 60 1.47 -12.68 8.03
CA ALA A 60 1.18 -13.68 7.00
C ALA A 60 1.92 -13.33 5.70
N THR A 61 2.57 -14.35 5.13
CA THR A 61 3.34 -14.26 3.89
C THR A 61 2.43 -14.20 2.67
N GLY A 62 3.00 -13.80 1.54
CA GLY A 62 2.38 -14.00 0.24
C GLY A 62 2.46 -15.47 -0.21
N PRO A 63 2.07 -15.75 -1.47
CA PRO A 63 2.15 -17.09 -2.07
C PRO A 63 3.56 -17.69 -2.08
N ASP A 64 4.59 -16.84 -2.03
CA ASP A 64 6.00 -17.20 -2.04
C ASP A 64 6.53 -17.74 -0.70
N ASN A 65 5.70 -17.70 0.36
CA ASN A 65 6.05 -18.16 1.72
C ASN A 65 7.36 -17.59 2.28
N SER A 66 7.84 -16.47 1.71
CA SER A 66 9.09 -15.83 2.10
C SER A 66 8.78 -14.77 3.14
N SER A 67 9.08 -15.07 4.40
CA SER A 67 8.85 -14.18 5.53
C SER A 67 10.06 -13.29 5.79
N VAL A 68 9.89 -12.21 6.55
CA VAL A 68 11.03 -11.30 6.84
C VAL A 68 11.98 -11.94 7.85
N GLU A 69 11.43 -12.76 8.74
CA GLU A 69 12.12 -13.53 9.76
C GLU A 69 13.06 -14.58 9.14
N ILE A 70 12.67 -15.19 8.03
CA ILE A 70 13.55 -16.11 7.28
C ILE A 70 14.76 -15.35 6.74
N ILE A 71 14.56 -14.15 6.20
CA ILE A 71 15.64 -13.31 5.66
C ILE A 71 16.59 -12.89 6.79
N GLU A 72 16.05 -12.47 7.93
CA GLU A 72 16.83 -12.09 9.12
C GLU A 72 17.61 -13.29 9.70
N ALA A 73 17.00 -14.48 9.75
CA ALA A 73 17.66 -15.69 10.25
C ALA A 73 18.83 -16.16 9.37
N LEU A 74 18.85 -15.74 8.11
CA LEU A 74 19.96 -15.96 7.17
C LEU A 74 21.04 -14.87 7.26
N GLU A 75 20.87 -13.88 8.15
CA GLU A 75 21.81 -12.80 8.42
C GLU A 75 22.34 -12.14 7.14
N ASP A 76 23.65 -11.90 7.06
CA ASP A 76 24.31 -11.21 5.97
C ASP A 76 24.13 -11.90 4.60
N PHE A 77 23.96 -13.22 4.61
CA PHE A 77 23.67 -13.99 3.40
C PHE A 77 22.26 -13.70 2.89
N GLY A 78 21.26 -13.71 3.79
CA GLY A 78 19.86 -13.39 3.45
C GLY A 78 19.74 -11.96 2.91
N ILE A 79 20.31 -11.00 3.63
CA ILE A 79 20.36 -9.59 3.22
C ILE A 79 21.05 -9.46 1.86
N GLY A 80 22.23 -10.07 1.69
CA GLY A 80 22.96 -10.03 0.43
C GLY A 80 22.19 -10.58 -0.77
N LYS A 81 21.48 -11.71 -0.60
CA LYS A 81 20.65 -12.29 -1.66
C LYS A 81 19.46 -11.41 -2.02
N VAL A 82 18.77 -10.85 -1.02
CA VAL A 82 17.65 -9.92 -1.27
C VAL A 82 18.16 -8.66 -1.95
N THR A 83 19.26 -8.06 -1.48
CA THR A 83 19.86 -6.88 -2.11
C THR A 83 20.20 -7.13 -3.57
N HIS A 84 20.80 -8.27 -3.90
CA HIS A 84 21.11 -8.63 -5.29
C HIS A 84 19.85 -8.70 -6.15
N LEU A 85 18.85 -9.47 -5.71
CA LEU A 85 17.56 -9.61 -6.41
C LEU A 85 16.86 -8.26 -6.62
N LEU A 86 16.85 -7.39 -5.59
CA LEU A 86 16.22 -6.09 -5.69
C LEU A 86 16.94 -5.16 -6.67
N ASN A 87 18.27 -5.23 -6.77
CA ASN A 87 19.02 -4.48 -7.78
C ASN A 87 18.74 -5.01 -9.19
N GLU A 88 18.66 -6.32 -9.40
CA GLU A 88 18.26 -6.88 -10.70
C GLU A 88 16.88 -6.36 -11.14
N ILE A 89 15.91 -6.34 -10.22
CA ILE A 89 14.57 -5.76 -10.47
C ILE A 89 14.67 -4.26 -10.77
N TYR A 90 15.48 -3.53 -9.99
CA TYR A 90 15.62 -2.08 -10.12
C TYR A 90 16.26 -1.66 -11.45
N ASP A 91 17.27 -2.40 -11.89
CA ASP A 91 18.02 -2.12 -13.13
C ASP A 91 17.23 -2.54 -14.38
N THR A 92 16.53 -3.66 -14.32
CA THR A 92 15.76 -4.19 -15.47
C THR A 92 14.34 -3.62 -15.56
N GLY A 93 13.80 -3.13 -14.44
CA GLY A 93 12.38 -2.78 -14.30
C GLY A 93 11.44 -3.99 -14.33
N GLN A 94 11.97 -5.22 -14.30
CA GLN A 94 11.17 -6.44 -14.39
C GLN A 94 10.99 -7.08 -13.01
N ILE A 95 9.73 -7.18 -12.57
CA ILE A 95 9.39 -7.86 -11.31
C ILE A 95 9.07 -9.33 -11.61
N PRO A 96 9.76 -10.30 -10.97
CA PRO A 96 9.43 -11.71 -11.10
C PRO A 96 7.96 -11.98 -10.83
N THR A 97 7.34 -12.85 -11.65
CA THR A 97 5.90 -13.12 -11.57
C THR A 97 5.47 -13.59 -10.18
N ASP A 98 6.32 -14.34 -9.48
CA ASP A 98 6.01 -14.85 -8.14
C ASP A 98 5.94 -13.74 -7.08
N LEU A 99 6.75 -12.69 -7.21
CA LEU A 99 6.68 -11.51 -6.32
C LEU A 99 5.46 -10.63 -6.61
N SER A 100 4.92 -10.73 -7.83
CA SER A 100 3.74 -9.99 -8.29
C SER A 100 2.41 -10.68 -7.93
N LYS A 101 2.44 -11.95 -7.50
CA LYS A 101 1.24 -12.68 -7.06
C LYS A 101 0.84 -12.27 -5.64
N SER A 102 -0.45 -12.34 -5.33
CA SER A 102 -0.98 -12.07 -3.99
C SER A 102 -2.19 -12.92 -3.69
N ILE A 103 -2.39 -13.27 -2.42
CA ILE A 103 -3.61 -13.93 -1.95
C ILE A 103 -4.58 -12.85 -1.44
N PHE A 104 -5.80 -12.83 -1.99
CA PHE A 104 -6.83 -11.92 -1.53
C PHE A 104 -7.74 -12.59 -0.50
N ILE A 105 -7.93 -11.91 0.63
CA ILE A 105 -8.81 -12.35 1.72
C ILE A 105 -9.88 -11.28 1.91
N ALA A 106 -11.15 -11.68 1.86
CA ALA A 106 -12.28 -10.80 2.12
C ALA A 106 -12.72 -10.92 3.58
N LEU A 107 -12.62 -9.84 4.36
CA LEU A 107 -13.10 -9.80 5.74
C LEU A 107 -14.42 -9.03 5.83
N PRO A 108 -15.49 -9.58 6.43
CA PRO A 108 -16.76 -8.86 6.54
C PRO A 108 -16.61 -7.60 7.40
N LYS A 109 -17.13 -6.46 6.93
CA LYS A 109 -17.15 -5.20 7.70
C LYS A 109 -18.18 -5.22 8.83
N LYS A 110 -19.23 -6.04 8.68
CA LYS A 110 -20.33 -6.23 9.64
C LYS A 110 -20.85 -7.66 9.58
N PRO A 111 -21.48 -8.17 10.66
CA PRO A 111 -22.16 -9.47 10.62
C PRO A 111 -23.22 -9.52 9.51
N GLY A 112 -23.35 -10.66 8.85
CA GLY A 112 -24.33 -10.85 7.78
C GLY A 112 -24.00 -10.13 6.47
N ALA A 113 -22.75 -9.77 6.23
CA ALA A 113 -22.33 -9.20 4.96
C ALA A 113 -22.52 -10.22 3.82
N THR A 114 -23.42 -9.92 2.88
CA THR A 114 -23.74 -10.75 1.71
C THR A 114 -23.12 -10.23 0.42
N GLU A 115 -22.87 -8.91 0.34
CA GLU A 115 -22.32 -8.24 -0.83
C GLU A 115 -20.80 -8.05 -0.73
N CYS A 116 -20.09 -8.12 -1.85
CA CYS A 116 -18.62 -7.98 -1.88
C CYS A 116 -18.15 -6.63 -1.30
N GLU A 117 -18.86 -5.53 -1.59
CA GLU A 117 -18.53 -4.19 -1.09
C GLU A 117 -18.64 -4.03 0.43
N LEU A 118 -19.41 -4.91 1.08
CA LEU A 118 -19.56 -4.97 2.53
C LEU A 118 -18.40 -5.71 3.20
N HIS A 119 -17.40 -6.13 2.43
CA HIS A 119 -16.16 -6.71 2.93
C HIS A 119 -14.98 -5.76 2.71
N ARG A 120 -13.96 -5.92 3.53
CA ARG A 120 -12.64 -5.34 3.37
C ARG A 120 -11.75 -6.38 2.72
N THR A 121 -11.31 -6.12 1.50
CA THR A 121 -10.32 -6.95 0.81
C THR A 121 -8.92 -6.66 1.37
N ILE A 122 -8.21 -7.71 1.78
CA ILE A 122 -6.80 -7.67 2.20
C ILE A 122 -5.98 -8.44 1.17
N SER A 123 -4.88 -7.86 0.72
CA SER A 123 -3.91 -8.52 -0.15
C SER A 123 -2.69 -9.00 0.65
N LEU A 124 -2.40 -10.29 0.59
CA LEU A 124 -1.18 -10.89 1.10
C LEU A 124 -0.16 -10.98 -0.03
N MET A 125 0.68 -9.96 -0.12
CA MET A 125 1.81 -9.87 -1.06
C MET A 125 3.11 -10.38 -0.45
N SER A 126 4.06 -10.75 -1.32
CA SER A 126 5.43 -11.12 -0.97
C SER A 126 6.08 -10.10 -0.03
N HIS A 127 6.82 -10.59 0.97
CA HIS A 127 7.59 -9.71 1.85
C HIS A 127 8.76 -9.07 1.12
N ILE A 128 9.37 -9.76 0.16
CA ILE A 128 10.44 -9.20 -0.69
C ILE A 128 9.91 -8.03 -1.51
N ALA A 129 8.72 -8.18 -2.11
CA ALA A 129 8.05 -7.07 -2.81
C ALA A 129 7.75 -5.90 -1.86
N LYS A 130 7.32 -6.16 -0.61
CA LYS A 130 7.14 -5.11 0.41
C LYS A 130 8.44 -4.40 0.77
N ILE A 131 9.57 -5.12 0.83
CA ILE A 131 10.89 -4.53 1.09
C ILE A 131 11.24 -3.55 -0.03
N LEU A 132 11.10 -3.96 -1.30
CA LEU A 132 11.33 -3.08 -2.46
C LEU A 132 10.45 -1.81 -2.38
N LEU A 133 9.15 -1.99 -2.13
CA LEU A 133 8.21 -0.88 -2.02
C LEU A 133 8.57 0.07 -0.88
N LYS A 134 9.03 -0.46 0.25
CA LYS A 134 9.48 0.33 1.40
C LYS A 134 10.71 1.16 1.05
N ILE A 135 11.69 0.58 0.35
CA ILE A 135 12.92 1.27 -0.07
C ILE A 135 12.57 2.40 -1.05
N ILE A 136 11.78 2.11 -2.09
CA ILE A 136 11.33 3.11 -3.06
C ILE A 136 10.58 4.25 -2.35
N MET A 137 9.66 3.92 -1.45
CA MET A 137 8.92 4.91 -0.67
C MET A 137 9.86 5.76 0.20
N LEU A 138 10.88 5.19 0.83
CA LEU A 138 11.86 5.95 1.63
C LEU A 138 12.70 6.89 0.76
N ARG A 139 13.13 6.45 -0.42
CA ARG A 139 13.87 7.28 -1.38
C ARG A 139 13.04 8.45 -1.90
N ILE A 140 11.75 8.23 -2.19
CA ILE A 140 10.84 9.25 -2.71
C ILE A 140 10.38 10.22 -1.62
N ARG A 141 10.15 9.72 -0.39
CA ARG A 141 9.57 10.51 0.72
C ARG A 141 10.26 11.85 0.93
N ASN A 142 11.58 11.88 0.97
CA ASN A 142 12.33 13.11 1.22
C ASN A 142 12.18 14.14 0.08
N LYS A 143 11.97 13.68 -1.15
CA LYS A 143 11.77 14.55 -2.32
C LYS A 143 10.37 15.13 -2.36
N ILE A 144 9.36 14.38 -1.92
CA ILE A 144 7.97 14.84 -1.94
C ILE A 144 7.58 15.64 -0.70
N LYS A 145 8.32 15.52 0.41
CA LYS A 145 7.98 16.18 1.68
C LYS A 145 7.73 17.70 1.55
N PRO A 146 8.52 18.47 0.77
CA PRO A 146 8.25 19.89 0.54
C PRO A 146 6.96 20.17 -0.26
N GLU A 147 6.51 19.21 -1.06
CA GLU A 147 5.33 19.34 -1.93
C GLU A 147 4.02 18.94 -1.22
N ILE A 148 4.10 18.42 0.02
CA ILE A 148 2.93 18.03 0.81
C ILE A 148 2.30 19.27 1.43
N ALA A 149 1.03 19.51 1.12
CA ALA A 149 0.24 20.60 1.71
C ALA A 149 0.21 20.54 3.25
N GLU A 150 0.22 21.70 3.90
CA GLU A 150 0.24 21.79 5.36
C GLU A 150 -1.03 21.21 5.99
N GLU A 151 -2.15 21.28 5.29
CA GLU A 151 -3.45 20.76 5.70
C GLU A 151 -3.54 19.24 5.54
N GLN A 152 -2.65 18.63 4.75
CA GLN A 152 -2.64 17.18 4.56
C GLN A 152 -2.26 16.48 5.87
N CYS A 153 -3.23 15.75 6.42
CA CYS A 153 -3.06 14.97 7.65
C CYS A 153 -3.01 13.47 7.38
N GLY A 154 -3.49 13.01 6.23
CA GLY A 154 -3.48 11.60 5.85
C GLY A 154 -2.12 11.16 5.36
N PHE A 155 -1.60 10.04 5.88
CA PHE A 155 -0.34 9.43 5.45
C PHE A 155 0.92 10.31 5.60
N VAL A 156 0.84 11.38 6.39
CA VAL A 156 1.95 12.27 6.73
C VAL A 156 2.48 11.88 8.11
N GLU A 157 3.80 11.81 8.24
CA GLU A 157 4.47 11.54 9.52
C GLU A 157 4.08 12.61 10.55
N ASP A 158 3.86 12.19 11.79
CA ASP A 158 3.45 13.04 12.93
C ASP A 158 2.10 13.77 12.77
N LYS A 159 1.31 13.44 11.74
CA LYS A 159 -0.07 13.91 11.58
C LYS A 159 -1.04 12.74 11.59
N GLY A 160 -2.20 12.95 12.21
CA GLY A 160 -3.27 11.97 12.27
C GLY A 160 -4.65 12.59 12.20
N THR A 161 -5.66 11.75 12.39
CA THR A 161 -7.08 12.17 12.38
C THR A 161 -7.38 13.21 13.46
N SER A 162 -6.70 13.15 14.61
CA SER A 162 -6.84 14.15 15.68
C SER A 162 -6.42 15.55 15.24
N ASN A 163 -5.35 15.69 14.44
CA ASN A 163 -4.93 16.98 13.89
C ASN A 163 -6.00 17.53 12.94
N ALA A 164 -6.52 16.69 12.05
CA ALA A 164 -7.59 17.07 11.12
C ALA A 164 -8.85 17.53 11.85
N ILE A 165 -9.26 16.80 12.90
CA ILE A 165 -10.41 17.15 13.75
C ILE A 165 -10.17 18.49 14.46
N TYR A 166 -8.97 18.71 15.00
CA TYR A 166 -8.60 19.95 15.67
C TYR A 166 -8.65 21.16 14.71
N ILE A 167 -8.09 21.03 13.51
CA ILE A 167 -8.12 22.07 12.47
C ILE A 167 -9.57 22.40 12.12
N LEU A 168 -10.37 21.38 11.82
CA LEU A 168 -11.79 21.55 11.48
C LEU A 168 -12.55 22.27 12.60
N ARG A 169 -12.37 21.84 13.85
CA ARG A 169 -13.03 22.43 15.02
C ARG A 169 -12.66 23.90 15.18
N THR A 170 -11.37 24.22 15.07
CA THR A 170 -10.87 25.59 15.16
C THR A 170 -11.45 26.50 14.06
N LEU A 171 -11.58 25.98 12.83
CA LEU A 171 -12.20 26.73 11.73
C LEU A 171 -13.68 27.00 11.97
N ILE A 172 -14.42 26.02 12.49
CA ILE A 172 -15.84 26.17 12.83
C ILE A 172 -16.00 27.22 13.95
N GLU A 173 -15.21 27.11 15.03
CA GLU A 173 -15.26 28.04 16.17
C GLU A 173 -14.99 29.49 15.71
N ARG A 174 -13.94 29.71 14.92
CA ARG A 174 -13.63 31.04 14.37
C ARG A 174 -14.72 31.59 13.44
N ALA A 175 -15.33 30.74 12.60
CA ALA A 175 -16.40 31.18 11.71
C ALA A 175 -17.64 31.63 12.50
N LEU A 176 -17.96 30.92 13.59
CA LEU A 176 -19.04 31.27 14.50
C LEU A 176 -18.78 32.60 15.22
N GLU A 177 -17.55 32.84 15.69
CA GLU A 177 -17.16 34.10 16.35
C GLU A 177 -17.39 35.33 15.46
N VAL A 178 -17.10 35.22 14.16
CA VAL A 178 -17.29 36.31 13.19
C VAL A 178 -18.65 36.29 12.49
N GLN A 179 -19.61 35.49 12.98
CA GLN A 179 -20.96 35.32 12.41
C GLN A 179 -20.98 34.98 10.91
N LYS A 180 -19.97 34.24 10.43
CA LYS A 180 -19.91 33.77 9.05
C LYS A 180 -20.41 32.34 8.94
N ARG A 181 -21.11 32.05 7.84
CA ARG A 181 -21.54 30.69 7.51
C ARG A 181 -20.34 29.85 7.11
N CYS A 182 -20.07 28.78 7.85
CA CYS A 182 -19.07 27.77 7.50
C CYS A 182 -19.77 26.56 6.87
N ILE A 183 -19.24 26.07 5.74
CA ILE A 183 -19.67 24.82 5.10
C ILE A 183 -18.43 23.95 4.94
N SER A 184 -18.48 22.72 5.44
CA SER A 184 -17.40 21.74 5.31
C SER A 184 -17.86 20.59 4.43
N VAL A 185 -17.04 20.20 3.48
CA VAL A 185 -17.29 19.06 2.57
C VAL A 185 -16.17 18.05 2.79
N PHE A 186 -16.53 16.79 2.96
CA PHE A 186 -15.60 15.67 3.03
C PHE A 186 -15.74 14.86 1.74
N HIS A 187 -14.60 14.56 1.11
CA HIS A 187 -14.51 13.72 -0.09
C HIS A 187 -13.90 12.37 0.25
#